data_AF-A0A822HPP7-F1
#
_entry.id   AF-A0A822HPP7-F1
#
_cell.length_a   1.000
_cell.length_b   1.000
_cell.length_c   1.000
_cell.angle_alpha   90.00
_cell.angle_beta   90.00
_cell.angle_gamma   90.00
#
_symmetry.space_group_name_H-M   'P 1'
#
loop_
_entity.id
_entity.type
_entity.pdbx_description
1 polymer ?
#
loop_
_entity_poly.entity_id
_entity_poly.type
_entity_poly.pdbx_seq_one_letter_code
_entity_poly.pdbx_strand_id
1 'polypeptide(L)'
;LVTAILAVALRHQIDPSSAALSISYCITLIGLFQWAIRQSAEAENFMTSAERIHEYGQLVPESYQNSHENGVHIQPPDDWPSRGIIEFKDYTLRYRPELDPVLKNLNLRIESKEKIGIIGRT
;
A
#
# COMPACT_ATOMS: atom_id res chain seq x y z
N LEU A 1 -15.88 26.05 -33.59
CA LEU A 1 -16.19 27.50 -33.68
C LEU A 1 -15.21 28.22 -34.59
N VAL A 2 -13.90 28.23 -34.30
CA VAL A 2 -12.90 28.89 -35.16
C VAL A 2 -12.89 28.37 -36.60
N THR A 3 -12.95 27.04 -36.79
CA THR A 3 -13.03 26.42 -38.12
C THR A 3 -14.32 26.74 -38.87
N ALA A 4 -15.44 26.84 -38.16
CA ALA A 4 -16.72 27.26 -38.75
C ALA A 4 -16.72 28.74 -39.15
N ILE A 5 -16.12 29.61 -38.32
CA ILE A 5 -15.98 31.05 -38.61
C ILE A 5 -15.05 31.28 -39.81
N LEU A 6 -13.92 30.58 -39.87
CA LEU A 6 -12.98 30.64 -41.01
C LEU A 6 -13.61 30.12 -42.31
N ALA A 7 -14.38 29.03 -42.24
CA ALA A 7 -15.10 28.49 -43.39
C ALA A 7 -16.11 29.49 -43.98
N VAL A 8 -16.79 30.26 -43.11
CA VAL A 8 -17.74 31.32 -43.55
C VAL A 8 -17.00 32.54 -44.09
N ALA A 9 -15.92 32.97 -43.43
CA ALA A 9 -15.13 34.13 -43.85
C ALA A 9 -14.45 33.94 -45.22
N LEU A 10 -14.01 32.71 -45.50
CA LEU A 10 -13.29 32.35 -46.72
C LEU A 10 -14.18 31.60 -47.74
N ARG A 11 -15.51 31.71 -47.61
CA ARG A 11 -16.50 30.97 -48.43
C ARG A 11 -16.36 31.13 -49.96
N HIS A 12 -15.71 32.20 -50.42
CA HIS A 12 -15.48 32.46 -51.86
C HIS A 12 -14.10 31.99 -52.33
N GLN A 13 -13.23 31.56 -51.42
CA GLN A 13 -11.84 31.16 -51.70
C GLN A 13 -11.59 29.66 -51.45
N ILE A 14 -12.47 29.00 -50.69
CA ILE A 14 -12.32 27.61 -50.28
C ILE A 14 -13.43 26.76 -50.91
N ASP A 15 -13.06 25.59 -51.40
CA ASP A 15 -14.01 24.60 -51.90
C ASP A 15 -14.92 24.10 -50.77
N PRO A 16 -16.26 24.20 -50.88
CA PRO A 16 -17.20 23.78 -49.84
C PRO A 16 -16.97 22.35 -49.32
N SER A 17 -16.46 21.44 -50.15
CA SER A 17 -16.16 20.07 -49.75
C SER A 17 -15.07 20.00 -48.66
N SER A 18 -14.00 20.78 -48.83
CA SER A 18 -12.88 20.84 -47.89
C SER A 18 -13.26 21.51 -46.56
N ALA A 19 -14.14 22.51 -46.60
CA ALA A 19 -14.68 23.17 -45.41
C ALA A 19 -15.57 22.21 -44.60
N ALA A 20 -16.44 21.45 -45.27
CA ALA A 20 -17.30 20.46 -44.63
C ALA A 20 -16.48 19.31 -43.99
N LEU A 21 -15.44 18.82 -44.67
CA LEU A 21 -14.51 17.83 -44.12
C LEU A 21 -13.80 18.36 -42.88
N SER A 22 -13.28 19.59 -42.92
CA SER A 22 -12.58 20.21 -41.78
C SER A 22 -13.48 20.35 -40.55
N ILE A 23 -14.73 20.75 -40.73
CA ILE A 23 -15.72 20.84 -39.65
C ILE A 23 -16.05 19.44 -39.12
N SER A 24 -16.24 18.45 -39.99
CA SER A 24 -16.54 17.07 -39.60
C SER A 24 -15.40 16.49 -38.76
N TYR A 25 -14.14 16.69 -39.16
CA TYR A 25 -12.99 16.26 -38.37
C TYR A 25 -12.88 16.99 -37.03
N CYS A 26 -13.19 18.29 -36.97
CA CYS A 26 -13.23 19.02 -35.71
C CYS A 26 -14.24 18.42 -34.72
N ILE A 27 -15.44 18.07 -35.19
CA ILE A 27 -16.47 17.44 -34.35
C ILE A 27 -16.00 16.08 -33.84
N THR A 28 -15.43 15.26 -34.72
CA THR A 28 -14.88 13.94 -34.35
C THR A 28 -13.75 14.08 -33.31
N LEU A 29 -12.82 15.02 -33.51
CA LEU A 29 -11.73 15.27 -32.58
C LEU A 29 -12.25 15.72 -31.21
N ILE A 30 -13.25 16.60 -31.16
CA ILE A 30 -13.85 17.03 -29.88
C ILE A 30 -14.42 15.84 -29.12
N GLY A 31 -15.15 14.95 -29.80
CA GLY A 31 -15.68 13.74 -29.16
C GLY A 31 -14.57 12.81 -28.65
N LEU A 32 -13.50 12.64 -29.43
CA LEU A 32 -12.35 11.84 -29.03
C LEU A 32 -11.63 12.44 -27.81
N PHE A 33 -11.46 13.76 -27.75
CA PHE A 33 -10.87 14.43 -26.59
C PHE A 33 -11.73 14.28 -25.33
N GLN A 34 -13.04 14.43 -25.44
CA GLN A 34 -13.94 14.21 -24.30
C GLN A 34 -13.84 12.78 -23.77
N TRP A 35 -13.82 11.79 -24.67
CA TRP A 35 -13.63 10.40 -24.31
C TRP A 35 -12.25 10.15 -23.69
N ALA A 36 -11.18 10.70 -24.28
CA ALA A 36 -9.81 10.53 -23.78
C ALA A 36 -9.62 11.10 -22.36
N ILE A 37 -10.19 12.28 -22.07
CA ILE A 37 -10.16 12.87 -20.73
C ILE A 37 -10.87 11.94 -19.73
N ARG A 38 -12.03 11.42 -20.10
CA ARG A 38 -12.76 10.48 -19.25
C ARG A 38 -11.96 9.19 -19.01
N GLN A 39 -11.36 8.62 -20.06
CA GLN A 39 -10.52 7.42 -19.91
C GLN A 39 -9.29 7.67 -19.03
N SER A 40 -8.68 8.85 -19.12
CA SER A 40 -7.56 9.22 -18.25
C SER A 40 -7.97 9.23 -16.78
N ALA A 41 -9.12 9.83 -16.46
CA ALA A 41 -9.65 9.85 -15.10
C ALA A 41 -10.00 8.44 -14.58
N GLU A 42 -10.54 7.57 -15.44
CA GLU A 42 -10.81 6.16 -15.09
C GLU A 42 -9.50 5.40 -14.80
N ALA A 43 -8.44 5.63 -15.60
CA ALA A 43 -7.14 5.00 -15.38
C ALA A 43 -6.49 5.42 -14.04
N GLU A 44 -6.53 6.72 -13.72
CA GLU A 44 -6.05 7.23 -12.42
C GLU A 44 -6.81 6.61 -11.24
N ASN A 45 -8.12 6.43 -11.38
CA ASN A 45 -8.95 5.79 -10.37
C ASN A 45 -8.49 4.34 -10.11
N PHE A 46 -8.20 3.57 -11.16
CA PHE A 46 -7.69 2.22 -11.02
C PHE A 46 -6.29 2.17 -10.39
N MET A 47 -5.42 3.12 -10.74
CA MET A 47 -4.06 3.19 -10.18
C MET A 47 -4.03 3.47 -8.68
N THR A 48 -5.04 4.16 -8.13
CA THR A 48 -5.15 4.40 -6.67
C THR A 48 -5.16 3.10 -5.86
N SER A 49 -5.81 2.05 -6.38
CA SER A 49 -5.86 0.76 -5.67
C SER A 49 -4.53 -0.01 -5.80
N ALA A 50 -3.88 0.09 -6.96
CA ALA A 50 -2.57 -0.51 -7.18
C ALA A 50 -1.49 0.11 -6.28
N GLU A 51 -1.52 1.44 -6.10
CA GLU A 51 -0.61 2.16 -5.20
C GLU A 51 -0.75 1.67 -3.76
N ARG A 52 -1.99 1.51 -3.25
CA ARG A 52 -2.21 0.98 -1.89
C ARG A 52 -1.66 -0.43 -1.70
N ILE A 53 -1.86 -1.31 -2.69
CA ILE A 53 -1.31 -2.67 -2.63
C ILE A 53 0.22 -2.62 -2.61
N HIS A 54 0.81 -1.75 -3.42
CA HIS A 54 2.25 -1.54 -3.44
C HIS A 54 2.78 -1.03 -2.09
N GLU A 55 2.12 -0.02 -1.52
CA GLU A 55 2.45 0.55 -0.21
C GLU A 55 2.42 -0.51 0.89
N TYR A 56 1.36 -1.33 0.95
CA TYR A 56 1.28 -2.43 1.93
C TYR A 56 2.34 -3.49 1.72
N GLY A 57 2.74 -3.76 0.47
CA GLY A 57 3.84 -4.66 0.16
C GLY A 57 5.22 -4.13 0.58
N GLN A 58 5.35 -2.84 0.85
CA GLN A 58 6.59 -2.19 1.28
C GLN A 58 6.66 -1.90 2.79
N LEU A 59 5.60 -2.18 3.54
CA LEU A 59 5.62 -2.04 4.99
C LEU A 59 6.70 -2.95 5.60
N VAL A 60 7.34 -2.46 6.66
CA VAL A 60 8.29 -3.27 7.44
C VAL A 60 7.52 -4.46 8.01
N PRO A 61 7.87 -5.72 7.64
CA PRO A 61 7.18 -6.88 8.16
C PRO A 61 7.29 -6.93 9.68
N GLU A 62 6.21 -7.34 10.34
CA GLU A 62 6.28 -7.71 11.75
C GLU A 62 7.33 -8.81 11.90
N SER A 63 8.26 -8.59 12.82
CA SER A 63 9.49 -9.36 12.87
C SER A 63 9.23 -10.80 13.32
N TYR A 64 8.98 -11.69 12.36
CA TYR A 64 9.30 -13.11 12.49
C TYR A 64 10.82 -13.34 12.28
N GLN A 65 11.51 -12.37 11.67
CA GLN A 65 12.92 -12.47 11.26
C GLN A 65 13.94 -12.14 12.37
N ASN A 66 13.58 -11.41 13.43
CA ASN A 66 14.47 -11.18 14.58
C ASN A 66 14.61 -12.41 15.47
N SER A 67 13.91 -13.52 15.17
CA SER A 67 14.24 -14.86 15.68
C SER A 67 15.60 -15.36 15.16
N HIS A 68 16.21 -14.63 14.22
CA HIS A 68 17.45 -15.00 13.56
C HIS A 68 18.46 -13.87 13.66
N GLU A 69 19.21 -13.86 14.76
CA GLU A 69 20.60 -13.40 14.68
C GLU A 69 21.23 -14.19 13.51
N ASN A 70 21.49 -13.51 12.38
CA ASN A 70 22.16 -14.03 11.17
C ASN A 70 21.30 -14.72 10.07
N GLY A 71 19.97 -14.56 10.05
CA GLY A 71 19.16 -14.98 8.89
C GLY A 71 19.01 -16.49 8.67
N VAL A 72 19.36 -17.31 9.66
CA VAL A 72 19.19 -18.78 9.63
C VAL A 72 17.86 -19.14 10.27
N HIS A 73 16.91 -19.71 9.52
CA HIS A 73 15.68 -20.25 10.08
C HIS A 73 15.98 -21.33 11.14
N ILE A 74 16.07 -20.96 12.42
CA ILE A 74 16.21 -21.88 13.55
C ILE A 74 14.91 -22.67 13.66
N GLN A 75 14.87 -23.81 12.97
CA GLN A 75 13.80 -24.77 13.20
C GLN A 75 14.02 -25.35 14.59
N PRO A 76 13.03 -25.24 15.48
CA PRO A 76 13.09 -25.97 16.72
C PRO A 76 13.15 -27.48 16.42
N PRO A 77 13.82 -28.28 17.26
CA PRO A 77 13.75 -29.74 17.16
C PRO A 77 12.29 -30.24 17.15
N ASP A 78 12.02 -31.38 16.50
CA ASP A 78 10.68 -31.98 16.42
C ASP A 78 10.05 -32.24 17.80
N ASP A 79 10.89 -32.41 18.83
CA ASP A 79 10.49 -32.65 20.21
C ASP A 79 10.37 -31.38 21.06
N TRP A 80 10.58 -30.17 20.53
CA TRP A 80 10.31 -28.93 21.28
C TRP A 80 8.80 -28.59 21.19
N PRO A 81 8.07 -28.44 22.31
CA PRO A 81 8.53 -28.52 23.69
C PRO A 81 8.77 -29.86 24.37
N SER A 82 10.04 -30.13 24.74
CA SER A 82 10.39 -31.31 25.54
C SER A 82 10.15 -31.06 27.03
N ARG A 83 10.35 -29.82 27.51
CA ARG A 83 9.98 -29.36 28.86
C ARG A 83 9.45 -27.94 28.79
N GLY A 84 8.27 -27.69 29.35
CA GLY A 84 7.64 -26.36 29.40
C GLY A 84 8.25 -25.44 30.46
N ILE A 85 9.57 -25.27 30.46
CA ILE A 85 10.27 -24.31 31.32
C ILE A 85 10.25 -22.96 30.62
N ILE A 86 9.87 -21.90 31.35
CA ILE A 86 9.83 -20.53 30.82
C ILE A 86 10.74 -19.67 31.68
N GLU A 87 11.67 -18.95 31.07
CA GLU A 87 12.64 -18.13 31.78
C GLU A 87 12.72 -16.73 31.14
N PHE A 88 12.50 -15.70 31.95
CA PHE A 88 12.74 -14.31 31.61
C PHE A 88 14.01 -13.86 32.33
N LYS A 89 14.97 -13.33 31.56
CA LYS A 89 16.21 -12.74 32.07
C LYS A 89 16.29 -11.29 31.62
N ASP A 90 16.34 -10.38 32.58
CA ASP A 90 16.40 -8.93 32.36
C ASP A 90 15.40 -8.40 31.32
N TYR A 91 14.22 -9.01 31.28
CA TYR A 91 13.26 -8.77 30.21
C TYR A 91 12.60 -7.39 30.35
N THR A 92 12.56 -6.65 29.25
CA THR A 92 12.03 -5.28 29.19
C THR A 92 11.12 -5.17 27.97
N LEU A 93 9.92 -4.62 28.16
CA LEU A 93 8.92 -4.45 27.10
C LEU A 93 8.54 -2.97 26.96
N ARG A 94 8.53 -2.48 25.72
CA ARG A 94 7.95 -1.19 25.34
C ARG A 94 7.07 -1.39 24.10
N TYR A 95 5.96 -0.66 24.02
CA TYR A 95 5.04 -0.75 22.88
C TYR A 95 5.53 0.02 21.66
N ARG A 96 6.22 1.14 21.87
CA ARG A 96 6.83 1.93 20.81
C ARG A 96 8.26 2.33 21.20
N PRO A 97 9.17 2.46 20.24
CA PRO A 97 10.57 2.81 20.51
C PRO A 97 10.74 4.08 21.36
N GLU A 98 9.90 5.08 21.09
CA GLU A 98 9.92 6.41 21.72
C GLU A 98 9.29 6.47 23.11
N LEU A 99 8.58 5.42 23.53
CA LEU A 99 7.93 5.38 24.84
C LEU A 99 8.81 4.72 25.89
N ASP A 100 8.60 5.13 27.14
CA ASP A 100 9.19 4.45 28.29
C ASP A 100 8.73 2.99 28.37
N PRO A 101 9.61 2.07 28.80
CA PRO A 101 9.23 0.67 28.99
C PRO A 101 8.13 0.50 30.04
N VAL A 102 7.17 -0.37 29.73
CA VAL A 102 6.06 -0.74 30.63
C VAL A 102 6.42 -1.91 31.54
N LEU A 103 7.24 -2.85 31.05
CA LEU A 103 7.89 -3.87 31.88
C LEU A 103 9.39 -3.55 31.92
N LYS A 104 9.98 -3.57 33.12
CA LYS A 104 11.37 -3.19 33.37
C LYS A 104 12.07 -4.31 34.14
N ASN A 105 13.18 -4.83 33.61
CA ASN A 105 14.04 -5.82 34.26
C ASN A 105 13.30 -7.02 34.90
N LEU A 106 12.34 -7.59 34.17
CA LEU A 106 11.60 -8.76 34.63
C LEU A 106 12.52 -10.00 34.62
N ASN A 107 12.72 -10.57 35.79
CA ASN A 107 13.49 -11.78 36.03
C ASN A 107 12.59 -12.81 36.71
N LEU A 108 12.17 -13.84 35.98
CA LEU A 108 11.34 -14.91 36.53
C LEU A 108 11.62 -16.22 35.81
N ARG A 109 11.48 -17.34 36.54
CA ARG A 109 11.60 -18.69 36.00
C ARG A 109 10.42 -19.52 36.47
N ILE A 110 9.75 -20.16 35.51
CA ILE A 110 8.61 -21.04 35.71
C ILE A 110 9.06 -22.44 35.33
N GLU A 111 8.93 -23.36 36.26
CA GLU A 111 9.33 -24.75 36.05
C GLU A 111 8.29 -25.53 35.25
N SER A 112 8.73 -26.64 34.66
CA SER A 112 7.84 -27.51 33.90
C SER A 112 6.71 -28.04 34.78
N LYS A 113 5.47 -27.93 34.29
CA LYS A 113 4.23 -28.34 34.98
C LYS A 113 3.85 -27.49 36.19
N GLU A 114 4.46 -26.31 36.36
CA GLU A 114 4.09 -25.35 37.39
C GLU A 114 2.82 -24.56 36.99
N LYS A 115 1.96 -24.26 37.96
CA LYS A 115 0.76 -23.43 37.75
C LYS A 115 0.98 -22.06 38.37
N ILE A 116 0.95 -21.02 37.55
CA ILE A 116 1.20 -19.64 37.97
C ILE A 116 -0.08 -18.80 37.80
N GLY A 117 -0.37 -17.97 38.79
CA GLY A 117 -1.40 -16.93 38.72
C GLY A 117 -0.76 -15.55 38.56
N ILE A 118 -1.23 -14.76 37.59
CA ILE A 118 -0.80 -13.37 37.39
C ILE A 118 -1.91 -12.46 37.91
N ILE A 119 -1.57 -11.57 38.86
CA ILE A 119 -2.50 -10.63 39.47
C ILE A 119 -1.90 -9.22 39.37
N GLY A 120 -2.71 -8.23 38.98
CA GLY A 120 -2.27 -6.85 38.82
C GLY A 120 -3.43 -5.86 38.92
N ARG A 121 -3.09 -4.59 39.10
CA ARG A 121 -4.04 -3.47 38.98
C ARG A 121 -4.11 -3.05 37.52
N THR A 122 -5.26 -2.53 37.10
CA THR A 122 -5.47 -1.88 35.79
C THR A 122 -4.85 -0.49 35.75
#